data_AF-A0A1H6W242-F1
#
_entry.id   AF-A0A1H6W242-F1
#
_cell.length_a   1.000
_cell.length_b   1.000
_cell.length_c   1.000
_cell.angle_alpha   90.00
_cell.angle_beta   90.00
_cell.angle_gamma   90.00
#
_symmetry.space_group_name_H-M   'P 1'
#
loop_
_entity.id
_entity.type
_entity.pdbx_description
1 polymer ?
#
loop_
_entity_poly.entity_id
_entity_poly.type
_entity_poly.pdbx_seq_one_letter_code
_entity_poly.pdbx_strand_id
1 'polypeptide(L)'
;MNEQLPMALALALTRVMLDAARTGDWEQVVALEAERQPLAMQPVAGDADSVRQLGELLALDCEVRALVTQARETAGAQWQAGQDRARAIAAYGG
;
A
#
# COMPACT_ATOMS: atom_id res chain seq x y z
N MET A 1 -18.92 -0.67 25.53
CA MET A 1 -18.84 -0.84 24.07
C MET A 1 -17.57 -0.12 23.65
N ASN A 2 -16.56 -0.83 23.15
CA ASN A 2 -15.25 -0.23 22.84
C ASN A 2 -15.41 0.78 21.70
N GLU A 3 -15.49 2.07 22.03
CA GLU A 3 -15.43 3.16 21.07
C GLU A 3 -13.97 3.39 20.65
N GLN A 4 -13.35 2.38 20.02
CA GLN A 4 -12.10 2.62 19.33
C GLN A 4 -12.38 3.61 18.22
N LEU A 5 -11.87 4.84 18.39
CA LEU A 5 -12.04 5.93 17.45
C LEU A 5 -11.64 5.42 16.05
N PRO A 6 -12.53 5.47 15.05
CA PRO A 6 -12.33 4.85 13.74
C PRO A 6 -11.01 5.28 13.09
N MET A 7 -10.55 6.51 13.37
CA MET A 7 -9.26 7.04 12.94
C MET A 7 -8.06 6.29 13.54
N ALA A 8 -8.08 6.00 14.83
CA ALA A 8 -6.98 5.29 15.50
C ALA A 8 -6.83 3.86 14.97
N LEU A 9 -7.94 3.20 14.65
CA LEU A 9 -7.93 1.88 14.02
C LEU A 9 -7.44 1.95 12.58
N ALA A 10 -7.88 2.92 11.79
CA ALA A 10 -7.38 3.14 10.43
C ALA A 10 -5.86 3.36 10.42
N LEU A 11 -5.35 4.16 11.35
CA LEU A 11 -3.91 4.42 11.51
C LEU A 11 -3.14 3.15 11.88
N ALA A 12 -3.69 2.32 12.77
CA ALA A 12 -3.08 1.03 13.12
C ALA A 12 -3.00 0.10 11.91
N LEU A 13 -4.08 -0.01 11.14
CA LEU A 13 -4.12 -0.81 9.91
C LEU A 13 -3.12 -0.29 8.87
N THR A 14 -3.02 1.02 8.65
CA THR A 14 -2.03 1.58 7.70
C THR A 14 -0.58 1.28 8.11
N ARG A 15 -0.28 1.24 9.41
CA ARG A 15 1.07 0.83 9.88
C ARG A 15 1.37 -0.63 9.54
N VAL A 16 0.39 -1.53 9.73
CA VAL A 16 0.55 -2.94 9.34
C VAL A 16 0.65 -3.08 7.82
N MET A 17 -0.12 -2.30 7.05
CA MET A 17 0.01 -2.25 5.58
C MET A 17 1.40 -1.81 5.15
N LEU A 18 1.99 -0.83 5.84
CA LEU A 18 3.34 -0.36 5.55
C LEU A 18 4.38 -1.46 5.77
N ASP A 19 4.26 -2.22 6.84
CA ASP A 19 5.15 -3.35 7.11
C ASP A 19 4.97 -4.48 6.07
N ALA A 20 3.73 -4.82 5.72
CA ALA A 20 3.43 -5.78 4.65
C ALA A 20 3.97 -5.33 3.28
N ALA A 21 3.83 -4.04 2.95
CA ALA A 21 4.37 -3.47 1.72
C ALA A 21 5.91 -3.50 1.68
N ARG A 22 6.57 -3.30 2.82
CA ARG A 22 8.04 -3.41 2.93
C ARG A 22 8.53 -4.84 2.73
N THR A 23 7.77 -5.85 3.16
CA THR A 23 8.09 -7.26 2.94
C THR A 23 7.62 -7.80 1.59
N GLY A 24 6.89 -6.99 0.81
CA GLY A 24 6.33 -7.38 -0.48
C GLY A 24 5.14 -8.33 -0.39
N ASP A 25 4.46 -8.39 0.76
CA ASP A 25 3.25 -9.19 0.96
C ASP A 25 2.02 -8.44 0.41
N TRP A 26 1.90 -8.41 -0.91
CA TRP A 26 0.87 -7.63 -1.60
C TRP A 26 -0.55 -8.16 -1.37
N GLU A 27 -0.71 -9.46 -1.08
CA GLU A 27 -2.00 -10.05 -0.73
C GLU A 27 -2.48 -9.49 0.62
N GLN A 28 -1.59 -9.46 1.62
CA GLN A 28 -1.90 -8.85 2.91
C GLN A 28 -2.17 -7.34 2.80
N VAL A 29 -1.43 -6.60 1.96
CA VAL A 29 -1.70 -5.17 1.72
C VAL A 29 -3.12 -4.94 1.19
N VAL A 30 -3.60 -5.77 0.26
CA VAL A 30 -4.95 -5.66 -0.30
C VAL A 30 -6.02 -6.01 0.73
N ALA A 31 -5.80 -7.07 1.52
CA ALA A 31 -6.73 -7.46 2.59
C ALA A 31 -6.89 -6.35 3.64
N LEU A 32 -5.77 -5.80 4.10
CA LEU A 32 -5.77 -4.71 5.09
C LEU A 32 -6.38 -3.42 4.55
N GLU A 33 -6.18 -3.10 3.27
CA GLU A 33 -6.81 -1.92 2.66
C GLU A 33 -8.34 -2.06 2.64
N ALA A 34 -8.86 -3.25 2.35
CA ALA A 34 -10.31 -3.50 2.39
C ALA A 34 -10.89 -3.30 3.80
N GLU A 35 -10.14 -3.67 4.84
CA GLU A 35 -10.52 -3.44 6.24
C GLU A 35 -10.42 -1.96 6.64
N ARG A 36 -9.40 -1.26 6.15
CA ARG A 36 -9.12 0.15 6.47
C ARG A 36 -10.08 1.12 5.77
N GLN A 37 -10.43 0.87 4.51
CA GLN A 37 -11.23 1.76 3.67
C GLN A 37 -12.52 2.29 4.34
N PRO A 38 -13.40 1.45 4.95
CA PRO A 38 -14.61 1.95 5.58
C PRO A 38 -14.35 2.84 6.79
N LEU A 39 -13.21 2.67 7.48
CA LEU A 39 -12.83 3.48 8.64
C LEU A 39 -12.28 4.84 8.21
N ALA A 40 -11.47 4.87 7.15
CA ALA A 40 -10.93 6.10 6.57
C ALA A 40 -12.03 6.99 5.96
N MET A 41 -13.20 6.42 5.64
CA MET A 41 -14.34 7.16 5.09
C MET A 41 -15.29 7.73 6.14
N GLN A 42 -15.05 7.45 7.43
CA GLN A 42 -15.87 8.04 8.48
C GLN A 42 -15.53 9.51 8.68
N PRO A 43 -16.52 10.36 9.08
CA PRO A 43 -16.26 11.74 9.40
C PRO A 43 -15.20 11.87 10.49
N VAL A 44 -14.21 12.71 10.23
CA VAL A 44 -13.16 13.04 11.20
C VAL A 44 -13.64 14.19 12.06
N ALA A 45 -13.51 14.05 13.39
CA ALA A 45 -13.81 15.16 14.28
C ALA A 45 -12.83 16.32 14.04
N GLY A 46 -13.30 17.55 14.19
CA GLY A 46 -12.50 18.76 13.95
C GLY A 46 -11.57 19.14 15.10
N ASP A 47 -11.39 18.27 16.09
CA ASP A 47 -10.50 18.52 17.22
C ASP A 47 -9.02 18.34 16.82
N ALA A 48 -8.13 18.96 17.60
CA ALA A 48 -6.70 18.98 17.30
C ALA A 48 -6.07 17.57 17.24
N ASP A 49 -6.57 16.61 18.02
CA ASP A 49 -6.03 15.26 18.02
C ASP A 49 -6.42 14.51 16.76
N SER A 50 -7.70 14.59 16.36
CA SER A 50 -8.19 14.01 15.11
C SER A 50 -7.50 14.59 13.86
N VAL A 51 -7.23 15.91 13.85
CA VAL A 51 -6.45 16.56 12.77
C VAL A 51 -5.01 16.06 12.73
N ARG A 52 -4.35 15.91 13.89
CA ARG A 52 -3.00 15.35 13.98
C ARG A 52 -2.98 13.91 13.46
N GLN A 53 -3.92 13.07 13.88
CA GLN A 53 -4.03 11.68 13.43
C GLN A 53 -4.28 11.58 11.92
N LEU A 54 -5.10 12.48 11.35
CA LEU A 54 -5.30 12.55 9.90
C LEU A 54 -4.00 12.89 9.16
N GLY A 55 -3.20 13.82 9.67
CA GLY A 55 -1.89 14.16 9.11
C GLY A 55 -0.94 12.95 9.11
N GLU A 56 -0.90 12.19 10.20
CA GLU A 56 -0.12 10.95 10.28
C GLU A 56 -0.60 9.89 9.29
N LEU A 57 -1.93 9.69 9.18
CA LEU A 57 -2.52 8.75 8.23
C LEU A 57 -2.12 9.08 6.78
N LEU A 58 -2.21 10.35 6.40
CA LEU A 58 -1.85 10.81 5.05
C LEU A 58 -0.35 10.63 4.75
N ALA A 59 0.52 10.85 5.75
CA ALA A 59 1.95 10.62 5.60
C ALA A 59 2.25 9.13 5.34
N LEU A 60 1.63 8.23 6.11
CA LEU A 60 1.79 6.79 5.92
C LEU A 60 1.21 6.32 4.57
N ASP A 61 0.05 6.84 4.16
CA ASP A 61 -0.55 6.52 2.86
C ASP A 61 0.35 6.96 1.68
N CYS A 62 1.13 8.03 1.84
CA CYS A 62 2.15 8.42 0.87
C CYS A 62 3.32 7.43 0.82
N GLU A 63 3.80 6.95 1.98
CA GLU A 63 4.86 5.93 2.05
C GLU A 63 4.46 4.61 1.41
N VAL A 64 3.27 4.09 1.74
CA VAL A 64 2.73 2.86 1.15
C VAL A 64 2.65 2.99 -0.37
N ARG A 65 2.15 4.12 -0.87
CA ARG A 65 2.03 4.37 -2.32
C ARG A 65 3.39 4.39 -3.01
N ALA A 66 4.41 5.00 -2.40
CA ALA A 66 5.76 5.01 -2.95
C ALA A 66 6.31 3.58 -3.09
N LEU A 67 6.11 2.73 -2.08
CA LEU A 67 6.51 1.32 -2.12
C LEU A 67 5.77 0.54 -3.23
N VAL A 68 4.46 0.72 -3.35
CA VAL A 68 3.66 0.08 -4.40
C VAL A 68 4.12 0.52 -5.80
N THR A 69 4.38 1.82 -5.99
CA THR A 69 4.92 2.34 -7.26
C THR A 69 6.28 1.70 -7.57
N GLN A 70 7.20 1.67 -6.62
CA GLN A 70 8.52 1.06 -6.80
C GLN A 70 8.43 -0.43 -7.13
N ALA A 71 7.55 -1.16 -6.45
CA ALA A 71 7.33 -2.59 -6.71
C ALA A 71 6.79 -2.83 -8.12
N ARG A 72 5.85 -2.00 -8.57
CA ARG A 72 5.28 -2.07 -9.93
C ARG A 72 6.34 -1.81 -11.00
N GLU A 73 7.15 -0.77 -10.84
CA GLU A 73 8.24 -0.46 -11.77
C GLU A 73 9.25 -1.61 -11.85
N THR A 74 9.59 -2.20 -10.70
CA THR A 74 10.50 -3.34 -10.61
C THR A 74 9.94 -4.56 -11.34
N ALA A 75 8.66 -4.90 -11.12
CA ALA A 75 7.99 -5.99 -11.81
C ALA A 75 7.90 -5.75 -13.33
N GLY A 76 7.62 -4.51 -13.75
CA GLY A 76 7.60 -4.11 -15.16
C GLY A 76 8.95 -4.31 -15.84
N ALA A 77 10.04 -3.87 -15.21
CA ALA A 77 11.39 -4.05 -15.73
C ALA A 77 11.78 -5.54 -15.87
N GLN A 78 11.41 -6.38 -14.88
CA GLN A 78 11.67 -7.82 -14.93
C GLN A 78 10.90 -8.50 -16.05
N TRP A 79 9.63 -8.13 -16.24
CA TRP A 79 8.80 -8.63 -17.32
C TRP A 79 9.40 -8.29 -18.69
N GLN A 80 9.80 -7.04 -18.89
CA GLN A 80 10.41 -6.58 -20.15
C GLN A 80 11.70 -7.35 -20.46
N ALA A 81 12.59 -7.50 -19.49
CA ALA A 81 13.83 -8.26 -19.66
C ALA A 81 13.57 -9.74 -20.03
N GLY A 82 12.53 -10.34 -19.46
CA GLY A 82 12.10 -11.70 -19.81
C GLY A 82 11.62 -11.82 -21.26
N GLN A 83 10.82 -10.85 -21.73
CA GLN A 83 10.34 -10.82 -23.12
C GLN A 83 11.48 -10.60 -24.11
N ASP A 84 12.40 -9.67 -23.81
CA ASP A 84 13.55 -9.39 -24.66
C ASP A 84 14.46 -10.62 -24.79
N ARG A 85 14.66 -11.37 -23.69
CA ARG A 85 15.40 -12.63 -23.71
C ARG A 85 14.71 -13.72 -24.54
N ALA A 86 13.40 -13.89 -24.38
CA ALA A 86 12.63 -14.85 -25.16
C ALA A 86 12.69 -14.54 -26.67
N ARG A 87 12.61 -13.24 -27.01
CA ARG A 87 12.74 -12.76 -28.39
C ARG A 87 14.14 -13.01 -28.97
N ALA A 88 15.20 -12.78 -28.19
CA ALA A 88 16.57 -13.06 -28.62
C ALA A 88 16.79 -14.56 -28.88
N ILE A 89 16.30 -15.45 -28.00
CA ILE A 89 16.38 -16.90 -28.19
C ILE A 89 15.67 -17.32 -29.49
N ALA A 90 14.47 -16.80 -29.73
CA ALA A 90 13.72 -17.09 -30.97
C ALA A 90 14.44 -16.59 -32.24
N ALA A 91 15.17 -15.47 -32.17
CA ALA A 91 15.90 -14.91 -33.30
C ALA A 91 17.19 -15.68 -33.65
N TYR A 92 17.79 -16.40 -32.71
CA TYR A 92 19.02 -17.18 -32.92
C TYR A 92 18.78 -18.70 -33.04
N GLY A 93 17.59 -19.18 -32.65
CA GLY A 93 17.23 -20.59 -32.61
C GLY A 93 16.32 -21.08 -33.75
N GLY A 94 15.95 -20.21 -34.68
CA GLY A 94 15.17 -20.54 -35.89
C GLY A 94 15.99 -20.28 -37.15
#